data_AF-A0A954D0V8-F1
#
_entry.id   AF-A0A954D0V8-F1
#
_cell.length_a   1.000
_cell.length_b   1.000
_cell.length_c   1.000
_cell.angle_alpha   90.00
_cell.angle_beta   90.00
_cell.angle_gamma   90.00
#
_symmetry.space_group_name_H-M   'P 1'
#
loop_
_entity.id
_entity.type
_entity.pdbx_description
1 polymer ?
#
loop_
_entity_poly.entity_id
_entity_poly.type
_entity_poly.pdbx_seq_one_letter_code
_entity_poly.pdbx_strand_id
1 'polypeptide(L)' 'MIRSFRAQGRMTPEGVRYVASWVTTDLTRCFQVMECADRGGLDRWLAAWQDLVDFEAIEVLTSEQAAAAIAPRL' A
#
# COMPACT_ATOMS: atom_id res chain seq x y z
N MET A 1 13.19 -2.28 15.68
CA MET A 1 13.86 -2.94 14.53
C MET A 1 13.71 -2.07 13.26
N ILE A 2 14.29 -0.86 13.24
CA ILE A 2 14.21 0.10 12.10
C ILE A 2 15.62 0.29 11.52
N ARG A 3 16.21 -0.77 10.96
CA ARG A 3 17.56 -0.69 10.39
C ARG A 3 17.70 -1.26 8.98
N SER A 4 16.88 -2.21 8.55
CA SER A 4 16.94 -2.74 7.18
C SER A 4 16.21 -1.88 6.13
N PHE A 5 15.41 -0.90 6.56
CA PHE A 5 14.61 -0.06 5.65
C PHE A 5 15.43 0.92 4.77
N ARG A 6 16.67 1.25 5.16
CA ARG A 6 17.47 2.29 4.48
C ARG A 6 18.56 1.75 3.55
N ALA A 7 18.92 0.47 3.63
CA ALA A 7 20.06 -0.06 2.87
C ALA A 7 19.69 -0.67 1.50
N GLN A 8 18.44 -1.11 1.33
CA GLN A 8 17.88 -1.60 0.07
C GLN A 8 16.49 -0.98 -0.05
N GLY A 9 16.38 0.19 -0.67
CA GLY A 9 15.16 1.00 -0.64
C GLY A 9 13.94 0.23 -1.12
N ARG A 10 13.08 -0.21 -0.19
CA ARG A 10 11.76 -0.88 -0.33
C ARG A 10 11.60 -2.02 -1.36
N MET A 11 12.58 -2.28 -2.23
CA MET A 11 12.43 -3.06 -3.47
C MET A 11 11.06 -2.84 -4.10
N THR A 12 10.59 -1.59 -4.11
CA THR A 12 9.26 -1.28 -4.61
C THR A 12 9.27 -1.66 -6.09
N PRO A 13 8.39 -2.55 -6.55
CA PRO A 13 8.36 -2.97 -7.94
C PRO A 13 8.24 -1.76 -8.85
N GLU A 14 8.82 -1.86 -10.05
CA GLU A 14 8.59 -0.86 -11.08
C GLU A 14 7.08 -0.66 -11.29
N GLY A 15 6.63 0.59 -11.27
CA GLY A 15 5.21 0.93 -11.37
C GLY A 15 4.43 0.92 -10.06
N VAL A 16 5.07 0.68 -8.91
CA VAL A 16 4.46 0.82 -7.57
C VAL A 16 5.08 2.02 -6.85
N ARG A 17 4.24 3.00 -6.49
CA ARG A 17 4.62 4.25 -5.83
C ARG A 17 4.03 4.32 -4.44
N TYR A 18 4.87 4.67 -3.48
CA TYR A 18 4.42 5.00 -2.13
C TYR A 18 3.71 6.36 -2.09
N VAL A 19 2.56 6.43 -1.42
CA VAL A 19 1.80 7.67 -1.20
C VAL A 19 1.93 8.13 0.26
N ALA A 20 1.51 7.28 1.20
CA ALA A 20 1.49 7.59 2.62
C ALA A 20 1.47 6.33 3.47
N SER A 21 1.80 6.45 4.75
CA SER A 21 1.64 5.38 5.73
C SER A 21 1.35 5.90 7.12
N TRP A 22 0.58 5.13 7.87
CA TRP A 22 0.32 5.33 9.28
C TRP A 22 0.70 4.06 10.03
N VAL A 23 1.27 4.20 11.21
CA VAL A 23 1.65 3.09 12.06
C VAL A 23 0.79 3.16 13.32
N THR A 24 0.32 2.02 13.80
CA THR A 24 -0.39 1.94 15.08
C THR A 24 0.51 2.41 16.22
N THR A 25 -0.10 2.93 17.29
CA THR A 25 0.65 3.50 18.43
C THR A 25 1.48 2.47 19.19
N ASP A 26 1.08 1.19 19.12
CA ASP A 26 1.82 0.04 19.67
C ASP A 26 2.94 -0.46 18.74
N LEU A 27 3.09 0.15 17.56
CA LEU A 27 4.10 -0.17 16.55
C LEU A 27 4.00 -1.59 15.96
N THR A 28 2.84 -2.24 16.08
CA THR A 28 2.64 -3.62 15.60
C THR A 28 2.08 -3.71 14.18
N ARG A 29 1.40 -2.67 13.69
CA ARG A 29 0.75 -2.66 12.37
C ARG A 29 1.02 -1.37 11.60
N CYS A 30 1.18 -1.51 10.29
CA CYS A 30 1.34 -0.40 9.35
C CYS A 30 0.21 -0.42 8.32
N PHE A 31 -0.43 0.72 8.11
CA PHE A 31 -1.34 0.97 7.00
C PHE A 31 -0.58 1.77 5.94
N GLN A 32 -0.60 1.31 4.71
CA GLN A 32 0.10 1.97 3.60
C GLN A 32 -0.87 2.24 2.45
N VAL A 33 -0.82 3.45 1.92
CA VAL A 33 -1.46 3.80 0.67
C VAL A 33 -0.39 3.78 -0.41
N MET A 34 -0.60 2.91 -1.39
CA MET A 34 0.30 2.66 -2.51
C MET A 34 -0.49 2.93 -3.79
N GLU A 35 0.13 3.64 -4.73
CA GLU A 35 -0.40 3.80 -6.08
C GLU A 35 0.33 2.83 -7.00
N CYS A 36 -0.40 2.11 -7.84
CA CYS A 36 0.21 1.25 -8.85
C CYS A 36 -0.60 1.27 -10.13
N ALA A 37 0.09 1.22 -11.27
CA ALA A 37 -0.57 1.13 -12.58
C ALA A 37 -1.10 -0.28 -12.86
N ASP A 38 -0.45 -1.30 -12.29
CA ASP A 38 -0.85 -2.70 -12.37
C ASP A 38 -0.80 -3.34 -10.97
N ARG A 39 -1.93 -3.89 -10.53
CA ARG A 39 -2.08 -4.60 -9.27
C ARG A 39 -1.18 -5.84 -9.21
N GLY A 40 -0.91 -6.48 -10.34
CA GLY A 40 -0.04 -7.67 -10.41
C GLY A 40 1.39 -7.41 -9.93
N GLY A 41 1.91 -6.19 -10.13
CA GLY A 41 3.19 -5.76 -9.57
C GLY A 41 3.19 -5.72 -8.04
N LEU A 42 2.14 -5.16 -7.45
CA LEU A 42 1.95 -5.10 -6.01
C LEU A 42 1.79 -6.50 -5.40
N ASP A 43 0.97 -7.36 -6.00
CA ASP A 43 0.72 -8.71 -5.48
C ASP A 43 1.99 -9.58 -5.48
N ARG A 44 2.83 -9.48 -6.53
CA ARG A 44 4.13 -10.16 -6.56
C ARG A 44 5.05 -9.71 -5.42
N TRP A 45 5.02 -8.41 -5.10
CA TRP A 45 5.80 -7.88 -3.99
C TRP A 45 5.25 -8.38 -2.66
N LEU A 46 3.94 -8.28 -2.43
CA LEU A 46 3.32 -8.79 -1.20
C LEU A 46 3.62 -10.29 -0.98
N ALA A 47 3.55 -11.10 -2.04
CA ALA A 47 3.87 -12.53 -1.98
C ALA A 47 5.34 -12.82 -1.63
N ALA A 48 6.26 -11.91 -1.95
CA ALA A 48 7.68 -12.05 -1.59
C ALA A 48 7.97 -11.77 -0.11
N TRP A 49 7.02 -11.19 0.63
CA TRP A 49 7.15 -10.83 2.05
C TRP A 49 6.15 -11.56 2.96
N GLN A 50 5.30 -12.42 2.41
CA GLN A 50 4.20 -13.08 3.13
C GLN A 50 4.67 -14.01 4.25
N ASP A 51 5.94 -14.43 4.24
CA ASP A 51 6.57 -15.25 5.28
C ASP A 51 7.02 -14.43 6.50
N LEU A 52 7.17 -13.11 6.33
CA LEU A 52 7.65 -12.20 7.36
C LEU A 52 6.54 -11.32 7.94
N VAL A 53 5.50 -11.02 7.15
CA VAL A 53 4.42 -10.09 7.51
C VAL A 53 3.11 -10.54 6.87
N ASP A 54 2.02 -10.47 7.64
CA ASP A 54 0.67 -10.65 7.10
C ASP A 54 0.20 -9.37 6.38
N PHE A 55 -0.33 -9.53 5.17
CA PHE A 55 -0.81 -8.42 4.36
C PHE A 55 -2.31 -8.55 4.05
N GLU A 56 -3.01 -7.42 4.09
CA GLU A 56 -4.35 -7.23 3.56
C GLU A 56 -4.31 -6.02 2.61
N ALA A 57 -4.67 -6.24 1.34
CA ALA A 57 -4.58 -5.21 0.31
C ALA A 57 -5.92 -5.02 -0.41
N ILE A 58 -6.55 -3.88 -0.14
CA ILE A 58 -7.86 -3.48 -0.66
C ILE A 58 -7.68 -2.27 -1.57
N GLU A 59 -8.39 -2.25 -2.70
CA GLU A 59 -8.43 -1.09 -3.59
C GLU A 59 -9.28 0.02 -2.98
N VAL A 60 -8.75 1.25 -3.02
CA VAL A 60 -9.40 2.42 -2.44
C VAL A 60 -9.47 3.55 -3.44
N LEU A 61 -10.51 4.36 -3.32
CA LEU A 61 -10.68 5.60 -4.08
C LEU A 61 -10.30 6.80 -3.21
N THR A 62 -9.83 7.88 -3.84
CA THR A 62 -9.76 9.17 -3.16
C THR A 62 -11.18 9.65 -2.82
N SER A 63 -11.31 10.52 -1.82
CA SER A 63 -12.61 11.11 -1.47
C SER A 63 -13.25 11.84 -2.65
N GLU A 64 -12.43 12.49 -3.49
CA GLU A 64 -12.89 13.16 -4.72
C GLU A 64 -13.46 12.15 -5.74
N GLN A 65 -12.74 11.04 -6.00
CA GLN A 65 -13.20 9.98 -6.89
C GLN A 65 -14.49 9.32 -6.37
N ALA A 66 -14.56 9.06 -5.06
CA ALA A 66 -15.75 8.51 -4.43
C ALA A 66 -16.95 9.47 -4.59
N ALA A 67 -16.76 10.77 -4.35
CA ALA A 67 -17.79 11.79 -4.54
C ALA A 67 -18.28 11.84 -5.99
N ALA A 68 -17.37 11.79 -6.98
CA ALA A 68 -17.72 11.76 -8.39
C ALA A 68 -18.50 10.50 -8.79
N ALA A 69 -18.19 9.33 -8.19
CA ALA A 69 -18.85 8.06 -8.49
C ALA A 69 -20.30 7.97 -7.95
N ILE A 70 -20.59 8.68 -6.85
CA ILE A 70 -21.94 8.71 -6.25
C ILE A 70 -22.81 9.86 -6.76
N ALA A 71 -22.21 10.93 -7.31
CA ALA A 71 -22.94 12.07 -7.85
C ALA A 71 -24.07 11.73 -8.85
N PRO A 72 -23.97 10.70 -9.72
CA PRO A 72 -25.06 10.31 -10.62
C PRO A 72 -26.25 9.62 -9.94
N ARG A 73 -26.14 9.28 -8.64
CA ARG A 73 -27.15 8.55 -7.85
C ARG A 73 -27.85 9.44 -6.81
N LEU A 74 -27.48 10.72 -6.75
CA LEU A 74 -28.08 11.76 -5.91
C LEU A 74 -29.02 12.61 -6.76
#